data_AF-A0AAV9ZIG8-F1
#
_entry.id   AF-A0AAV9ZIG8-F1
#
_cell.length_a   1.000
_cell.length_b   1.000
_cell.length_c   1.000
_cell.angle_alpha   90.00
_cell.angle_beta   90.00
_cell.angle_gamma   90.00
#
_symmetry.space_group_name_H-M   'P 1'
#
loop_
_entity.id
_entity.type
_entity.pdbx_description
1 polymer ?
#
loop_
_entity_poly.entity_id
_entity_poly.type
_entity_poly.pdbx_seq_one_letter_code
_entity_poly.pdbx_strand_id
1 'polypeptide(L)'
;MFSPETCNGLLATAQACLRTQKFGSSETTSERVLTSSNQSEFVSNLRGCFEVLLTTDICTVPFCAKCKKNVNSLSALQDHYRGKAEAIHPKGSKCLKGFYNNNAAVEVFFFFLCILTKIYHSYQHYNTAHPKKRCSCGVQVYIENLEDHYINSCFHPTCTICDVGFKDDTALNEVVYIYAHASLRCTICKFQFRTNVELKLHFNLSMFHPNCPTCGHGCPDDSTLEKVIRVTILPVHDSK
;
A
#
# COMPACT_ATOMS: atom_id res chain seq x y z
N MET A 1 -4.38 12.70 17.14
CA MET A 1 -4.07 12.15 15.80
C MET A 1 -5.12 12.65 14.84
N PHE A 2 -4.75 13.15 13.67
CA PHE A 2 -5.72 13.58 12.66
C PHE A 2 -6.31 12.36 11.96
N SER A 3 -7.59 12.43 11.60
CA SER A 3 -8.24 11.38 10.82
C SER A 3 -7.70 11.36 9.37
N PRO A 4 -7.75 10.21 8.67
CA PRO A 4 -7.40 10.14 7.25
C PRO A 4 -8.15 11.18 6.39
N GLU A 5 -9.40 11.48 6.75
CA GLU A 5 -10.24 12.47 6.08
C GLU A 5 -9.70 13.90 6.25
N THR A 6 -9.15 14.24 7.42
CA THR A 6 -8.55 15.55 7.68
C THR A 6 -7.23 15.74 6.94
N CYS A 7 -6.41 14.68 6.83
CA CYS A 7 -5.20 14.70 6.01
C CYS A 7 -5.54 14.83 4.52
N ASN A 8 -6.56 14.11 4.04
CA ASN A 8 -7.01 14.21 2.65
C ASN A 8 -7.61 15.59 2.33
N GLY A 9 -8.29 16.24 3.28
CA GLY A 9 -8.80 17.59 3.11
C GLY A 9 -7.69 18.66 3.02
N LEU A 10 -6.65 18.55 3.85
CA LEU A 10 -5.48 19.44 3.78
C LEU A 10 -4.68 19.21 2.49
N LEU A 11 -4.55 17.96 2.06
CA LEU A 11 -3.90 17.61 0.79
C LEU A 11 -4.71 18.12 -0.41
N ALA A 12 -6.03 17.97 -0.39
CA ALA A 12 -6.92 18.48 -1.44
C ALA A 12 -6.89 20.02 -1.51
N THR A 13 -6.80 20.71 -0.37
CA THR A 13 -6.69 22.17 -0.31
C THR A 13 -5.34 22.64 -0.85
N ALA A 14 -4.24 21.96 -0.49
CA ALA A 14 -2.92 22.23 -1.05
C ALA A 14 -2.88 21.96 -2.57
N GLN A 15 -3.49 20.86 -3.03
CA GLN A 15 -3.62 20.52 -4.45
C GLN A 15 -4.50 21.50 -5.22
N ALA A 16 -5.59 22.01 -4.63
CA ALA A 16 -6.42 23.05 -5.24
C ALA A 16 -5.64 24.37 -5.38
N CYS A 17 -4.85 24.74 -4.37
CA CYS A 17 -3.96 25.90 -4.41
C CYS A 17 -2.91 25.77 -5.54
N LEU A 18 -2.35 24.57 -5.72
CA LEU A 18 -1.43 24.26 -6.82
C LEU A 18 -2.09 24.30 -8.21
N ARG A 19 -3.37 23.92 -8.34
CA ARG A 19 -4.11 23.99 -9.61
C ARG A 19 -4.49 25.42 -10.03
N THR A 20 -4.65 26.33 -9.08
CA THR A 20 -4.97 27.74 -9.38
C THR A 20 -3.78 28.55 -9.86
N GLN A 21 -2.55 28.05 -9.69
CA GLN A 21 -1.37 28.61 -10.36
C GLN A 21 -1.38 28.10 -11.81
N LYS A 22 -1.82 28.95 -12.74
CA LYS A 22 -1.93 28.66 -14.19
C LYS A 22 -0.63 28.06 -14.73
N PHE A 23 -0.61 26.76 -14.98
CA PHE A 23 0.32 26.15 -15.92
C PHE A 23 -0.23 26.34 -17.34
N GLY A 24 0.54 27.02 -18.18
CA GLY A 24 0.28 27.14 -19.61
C GLY A 24 0.20 25.76 -20.25
N SER A 25 -0.79 25.62 -21.12
CA SER A 25 -1.18 24.45 -21.90
C SER A 25 -0.03 23.74 -22.62
N SER A 26 0.09 22.42 -22.46
CA SER A 26 -0.36 21.38 -23.42
C SER A 26 0.35 20.04 -23.15
N GLU A 27 -0.34 18.95 -23.49
CA GLU A 27 0.16 17.58 -23.69
C GLU A 27 0.07 16.55 -22.54
N THR A 28 -0.86 15.62 -22.78
CA THR A 28 -0.86 14.16 -22.53
C THR A 28 -0.36 13.62 -21.18
N THR A 29 -1.30 12.99 -20.48
CA THR A 29 -1.18 12.23 -19.25
C THR A 29 -0.17 11.07 -19.35
N SER A 30 1.04 11.30 -18.88
CA SER A 30 2.00 10.27 -18.48
C SER A 30 2.50 10.64 -17.08
N GLU A 31 2.25 9.77 -16.10
CA GLU A 31 2.62 10.00 -14.70
C GLU A 31 4.15 10.13 -14.57
N ARG A 32 4.63 11.37 -14.40
CA ARG A 32 6.04 11.65 -14.12
C ARG A 32 6.41 11.06 -12.76
N VAL A 33 7.26 10.05 -12.79
CA VAL A 33 8.04 9.60 -11.64
C VAL A 33 8.86 10.79 -11.11
N LEU A 34 8.78 11.05 -9.80
CA LEU A 34 9.55 12.10 -9.15
C LEU A 34 11.04 11.74 -9.14
N THR A 35 11.79 12.29 -10.09
CA THR A 35 13.26 12.25 -10.13
C THR A 35 13.85 13.20 -9.07
N SER A 36 15.16 13.12 -8.80
CA SER A 36 15.85 14.05 -7.89
C SER A 36 15.65 15.54 -8.25
N SER A 37 15.36 15.84 -9.52
CA SER A 37 14.95 17.18 -9.99
C SER A 37 13.63 17.67 -9.40
N ASN A 38 12.75 16.78 -8.92
CA ASN A 38 11.42 17.15 -8.46
C ASN A 38 11.39 17.39 -6.93
N GLN A 39 12.48 17.06 -6.22
CA GLN A 39 12.65 17.44 -4.82
C GLN A 39 12.86 18.95 -4.66
N SER A 40 13.63 19.59 -5.55
CA SER A 40 13.81 21.05 -5.53
C SER A 40 12.53 21.81 -5.91
N GLU A 41 11.72 21.24 -6.80
CA GLU A 41 10.41 21.77 -7.17
C GLU A 41 9.40 21.65 -6.03
N PHE A 42 9.39 20.53 -5.30
CA PHE A 42 8.57 20.35 -4.08
C PHE A 42 8.95 21.36 -2.98
N VAL A 43 10.25 21.57 -2.74
CA VAL A 43 10.73 22.59 -1.79
C VAL A 43 10.34 24.01 -2.23
N SER A 44 10.41 24.30 -3.53
CA SER A 44 9.99 25.60 -4.09
C SER A 44 8.48 25.83 -3.95
N ASN A 45 7.67 24.79 -4.15
CA ASN A 45 6.22 24.84 -3.97
C ASN A 45 5.80 24.98 -2.51
N LEU A 46 6.50 24.31 -1.58
CA LEU A 46 6.30 24.49 -0.14
C LEU A 46 6.61 25.93 0.30
N ARG A 47 7.63 26.55 -0.29
CA ARG A 47 7.94 27.98 -0.04
C ARG A 47 6.80 28.89 -0.51
N GLY A 48 6.21 28.61 -1.68
CA GLY A 48 5.03 29.32 -2.17
C GLY A 48 3.80 29.19 -1.26
N CYS A 49 3.53 27.98 -0.77
CA CYS A 49 2.46 27.74 0.20
C CYS A 49 2.70 28.47 1.54
N PHE A 50 3.97 28.59 1.97
CA PHE A 50 4.31 29.31 3.18
C PHE A 50 4.08 30.83 3.04
N GLU A 51 4.42 31.43 1.89
CA GLU A 51 4.10 32.83 1.59
C GLU A 51 2.58 33.08 1.56
N VAL A 52 1.78 32.14 1.04
CA VAL A 52 0.31 32.22 1.04
C VAL A 52 -0.26 32.05 2.46
N LEU A 53 0.29 31.15 3.28
CA LEU A 53 -0.12 30.98 4.68
C LEU A 53 0.28 32.16 5.57
N LEU A 54 1.34 32.89 5.23
CA LEU A 54 1.73 34.12 5.91
C LEU A 54 0.89 35.34 5.47
N THR A 55 0.29 35.30 4.29
CA THR A 55 -0.52 36.40 3.74
C THR A 55 -2.02 36.18 3.90
N THR A 56 -2.46 34.94 4.15
CA THR A 56 -3.84 34.65 4.53
C THR A 56 -3.99 34.88 6.03
N ASP A 57 -4.80 35.88 6.40
CA ASP A 57 -5.28 36.14 7.76
C ASP A 57 -6.12 34.94 8.27
N ILE A 58 -5.49 33.79 8.49
CA ILE A 58 -6.15 32.65 9.12
C ILE A 58 -6.42 33.05 10.56
N CYS A 59 -7.69 33.31 10.80
CA CYS A 59 -8.30 33.88 11.98
C CYS A 59 -7.96 33.09 13.25
N THR A 60 -6.82 33.41 13.87
CA THR A 60 -6.67 33.15 15.30
C THR A 60 -7.32 34.31 16.03
N VAL A 61 -8.45 34.02 16.68
CA VAL A 61 -9.15 34.98 17.53
C VAL A 61 -8.12 35.49 18.57
N PRO A 62 -7.81 36.79 18.60
CA PRO A 62 -6.78 37.29 19.50
C PRO A 62 -7.14 36.93 20.95
N PHE A 63 -6.15 36.47 21.71
CA PHE A 63 -6.34 35.92 23.06
C PHE A 63 -5.37 36.55 24.05
N CYS A 64 -5.88 36.95 25.22
CA CYS A 64 -5.03 37.46 26.30
C CYS A 64 -4.51 36.30 27.17
N ALA A 65 -3.22 35.97 27.06
CA ALA A 65 -2.60 34.88 27.80
C ALA A 65 -2.69 35.03 29.34
N LYS A 66 -2.77 36.27 29.84
CA LYS A 66 -2.83 36.58 31.28
C LYS A 66 -4.19 36.34 31.90
N CYS A 67 -5.28 36.79 31.25
CA CYS A 67 -6.64 36.64 31.78
C CYS A 67 -7.45 35.52 31.10
N LYS A 68 -6.83 34.81 30.14
CA LYS A 68 -7.41 33.72 29.36
C LYS A 68 -8.69 34.11 28.60
N LYS A 69 -8.85 35.39 28.24
CA LYS A 69 -10.02 35.90 27.52
C LYS A 69 -9.77 35.98 26.01
N ASN A 70 -10.69 35.40 25.23
CA ASN A 70 -10.76 35.61 23.79
C ASN A 70 -11.37 36.98 23.50
N VAL A 71 -10.80 37.73 22.56
CA VAL A 71 -11.33 39.01 22.08
C VAL A 71 -11.53 38.95 20.58
N ASN A 72 -12.62 39.53 20.10
CA ASN A 72 -13.13 39.39 18.74
C ASN A 72 -12.35 40.19 17.68
N SER A 73 -11.39 41.02 18.09
CA SER A 73 -10.53 41.76 17.18
C SER A 73 -9.22 42.18 17.84
N LEU A 74 -8.21 42.49 17.03
CA LEU A 74 -6.94 43.01 17.53
C LEU A 74 -7.12 44.36 18.25
N SER A 75 -8.02 45.21 17.75
CA SER A 75 -8.38 46.49 18.40
C SER A 75 -8.98 46.25 19.78
N ALA A 76 -9.89 45.28 19.91
CA ALA A 76 -10.46 44.90 21.21
C ALA A 76 -9.41 44.33 22.17
N LEU A 77 -8.37 43.64 21.68
CA LEU A 77 -7.24 43.22 22.50
C LEU A 77 -6.41 44.41 22.98
N GLN A 78 -6.14 45.38 22.10
CA GLN A 78 -5.41 46.60 22.46
C GLN A 78 -6.17 47.41 23.50
N ASP A 79 -7.48 47.57 23.31
CA ASP A 79 -8.36 48.24 24.26
C ASP A 79 -8.48 47.46 25.57
N HIS A 80 -8.42 46.12 25.54
CA HIS A 80 -8.37 45.29 26.74
C HIS A 80 -7.12 45.58 27.59
N TYR A 81 -5.95 45.76 26.97
CA TYR A 81 -4.71 46.16 27.68
C TYR A 81 -4.71 47.63 28.13
N ARG A 82 -5.42 48.52 27.43
CA ARG A 82 -5.50 49.95 27.77
C ARG A 82 -6.57 50.27 28.81
N GLY A 83 -7.70 49.56 28.77
CA GLY A 83 -8.96 49.97 29.39
C GLY A 83 -9.22 49.42 30.79
N LYS A 84 -8.50 48.38 31.25
CA LYS A 84 -8.80 47.76 32.56
C LYS A 84 -7.65 47.86 33.55
N ALA A 85 -7.85 48.75 34.52
CA ALA A 85 -7.13 48.81 35.79
C ALA A 85 -7.57 47.67 36.73
N GLU A 86 -7.58 46.43 36.25
CA GLU A 86 -7.75 45.29 37.16
C GLU A 86 -6.37 44.95 37.75
N ALA A 87 -6.35 44.41 38.98
CA ALA A 87 -5.12 44.08 39.72
C ALA A 87 -4.14 43.16 38.96
N ILE A 88 -4.57 42.57 37.84
CA ILE A 88 -3.85 41.64 36.97
C ILE A 88 -3.02 42.39 35.88
N HIS A 89 -3.28 43.68 35.64
CA HIS A 89 -2.60 44.51 34.64
C HIS A 89 -2.12 45.83 35.25
N PRO A 90 -0.88 45.92 35.77
CA PRO A 90 -0.38 47.15 36.39
C PRO A 90 -0.33 48.30 35.37
N LYS A 91 -1.01 49.40 35.70
CA LYS A 91 -0.99 50.68 34.97
C LYS A 91 0.42 51.26 35.00
N GLY A 92 1.24 50.93 34.01
CA GLY A 92 2.65 51.32 34.12
C GLY A 92 3.57 51.10 32.94
N SER A 93 3.07 51.06 31.70
CA SER A 93 3.99 51.14 30.56
C SER A 93 3.31 51.69 29.31
N LYS A 94 3.69 52.93 28.92
CA LYS A 94 3.48 53.49 27.57
C LYS A 94 4.30 52.76 26.50
N CYS A 95 4.74 51.53 26.76
CA CYS A 95 5.59 50.76 25.89
C CYS A 95 4.75 49.67 25.22
N LEU A 96 4.46 49.84 23.94
CA LEU A 96 3.82 48.85 23.06
C LEU A 96 4.68 47.59 22.83
N LYS A 97 5.76 47.37 23.59
CA LYS A 97 6.64 46.18 23.52
C LYS A 97 5.97 44.85 23.91
N GLY A 98 4.67 44.84 24.21
CA GLY A 98 3.91 43.63 24.56
C GLY A 98 3.05 43.05 23.44
N PHE A 99 2.96 43.71 22.28
CA PHE A 99 2.19 43.19 21.14
C PHE A 99 3.15 42.51 20.18
N TYR A 100 2.89 41.23 19.92
CA TYR A 100 3.81 40.23 19.38
C TYR A 100 4.94 39.90 20.35
N ASN A 101 4.75 38.84 21.16
CA ASN A 101 5.93 38.05 21.42
C ASN A 101 6.37 37.52 20.03
N ASN A 102 7.63 37.72 19.65
CA ASN A 102 8.16 37.01 18.50
C ASN A 102 8.06 35.49 18.71
N ASN A 103 7.82 35.04 19.96
CA ASN A 103 7.58 33.65 20.31
C ASN A 103 6.32 33.01 19.70
N ALA A 104 5.21 33.71 19.45
CA ALA A 104 3.99 33.07 18.93
C ALA A 104 4.12 32.75 17.44
N ALA A 105 4.70 33.66 16.67
CA ALA A 105 5.06 33.38 15.27
C ALA A 105 6.11 32.25 15.19
N VAL A 106 7.06 32.23 16.12
CA VAL A 106 8.08 31.17 16.23
C VAL A 106 7.45 29.82 16.62
N GLU A 107 6.49 29.76 17.54
CA GLU A 107 5.79 28.52 17.91
C GLU A 107 4.93 27.98 16.78
N VAL A 108 4.21 28.85 16.04
CA VAL A 108 3.47 28.46 14.84
C VAL A 108 4.42 27.91 13.78
N PHE A 109 5.57 28.57 13.57
CA PHE A 109 6.61 28.10 12.65
C PHE A 109 7.16 26.72 13.05
N PHE A 110 7.47 26.49 14.33
CA PHE A 110 7.96 25.19 14.82
C PHE A 110 6.89 24.09 14.67
N PHE A 111 5.61 24.42 14.87
CA PHE A 111 4.52 23.48 14.65
C PHE A 111 4.42 23.08 13.17
N PHE A 112 4.47 24.04 12.25
CA PHE A 112 4.49 23.75 10.81
C PHE A 112 5.74 22.97 10.39
N LEU A 113 6.92 23.32 10.90
CA LEU A 113 8.16 22.58 10.64
C LEU A 113 8.06 21.14 11.15
N CYS A 114 7.43 20.91 12.31
CA CYS A 114 7.20 19.58 12.85
C CYS A 114 6.24 18.76 11.94
N ILE A 115 5.21 19.38 11.38
CA ILE A 115 4.31 18.72 10.42
C ILE A 115 5.07 18.37 9.13
N LEU A 116 5.82 19.33 8.57
CA LEU A 116 6.57 19.12 7.33
C LEU A 116 7.65 18.04 7.49
N THR A 117 8.37 18.00 8.61
CA THR A 117 9.36 16.95 8.88
C THR A 117 8.71 15.57 9.01
N LYS A 118 7.53 15.45 9.62
CA LYS A 118 6.77 14.19 9.68
C LYS A 118 6.28 13.74 8.30
N ILE A 119 5.77 14.66 7.48
CA ILE A 119 5.37 14.37 6.10
C ILE A 119 6.59 13.89 5.29
N TYR A 120 7.71 14.59 5.41
CA TYR A 120 8.95 14.25 4.71
C TYR A 120 9.49 12.87 5.14
N HIS A 121 9.54 12.58 6.44
CA HIS A 121 9.96 11.26 6.93
C HIS A 121 9.01 10.14 6.48
N SER A 122 7.70 10.38 6.49
CA SER A 122 6.72 9.41 5.99
C SER A 122 6.91 9.14 4.50
N TYR A 123 7.18 10.20 3.71
CA TYR A 123 7.50 10.07 2.28
C TYR A 123 8.81 9.31 2.04
N GLN A 124 9.86 9.61 2.81
CA GLN A 124 11.13 8.91 2.71
C GLN A 124 10.98 7.43 3.07
N HIS A 125 10.31 7.12 4.18
CA HIS A 125 9.99 5.75 4.56
C HIS A 125 9.22 5.04 3.46
N TYR A 126 8.21 5.70 2.88
CA TYR A 126 7.42 5.07 1.83
C TYR A 126 8.27 4.67 0.61
N ASN A 127 9.17 5.54 0.16
CA ASN A 127 10.00 5.25 -1.01
C ASN A 127 11.15 4.27 -0.73
N THR A 128 11.65 4.20 0.50
CA THR A 128 12.76 3.31 0.86
C THR A 128 12.29 1.95 1.36
N ALA A 129 11.20 1.90 2.12
CA ALA A 129 10.63 0.67 2.66
C ALA A 129 9.69 -0.04 1.67
N HIS A 130 9.02 0.73 0.79
CA HIS A 130 8.11 0.18 -0.22
C HIS A 130 8.59 0.52 -1.64
N PRO A 131 9.76 -0.01 -2.07
CA PRO A 131 10.26 0.22 -3.41
C PRO A 131 9.30 -0.36 -4.46
N LYS A 132 9.09 0.39 -5.55
CA LYS A 132 8.39 -0.08 -6.74
C LYS A 132 9.37 -0.78 -7.69
N LYS A 133 8.92 -1.86 -8.31
CA LYS A 133 9.61 -2.57 -9.38
C LYS A 133 8.76 -2.51 -10.66
N ARG A 134 9.41 -2.32 -11.81
CA ARG A 134 8.76 -2.46 -13.10
C ARG A 134 8.64 -3.95 -13.45
N CYS A 135 7.40 -4.41 -13.63
CA CYS A 135 7.10 -5.77 -14.08
C CYS A 135 7.45 -5.94 -15.58
N SER A 136 7.60 -7.18 -16.05
CA SER A 136 7.81 -7.51 -17.47
C SER A 136 6.64 -7.07 -18.36
N CYS A 137 5.43 -6.94 -17.81
CA CYS A 137 4.28 -6.37 -18.50
C CYS A 137 4.31 -4.83 -18.61
N GLY A 138 5.33 -4.17 -18.04
CA GLY A 138 5.53 -2.71 -18.09
C GLY A 138 4.92 -1.93 -16.91
N VAL A 139 4.03 -2.54 -16.13
CA VAL A 139 3.38 -1.92 -14.97
C VAL A 139 4.37 -1.76 -13.81
N GLN A 140 4.30 -0.63 -13.08
CA GLN A 140 5.04 -0.46 -11.82
C GLN A 140 4.21 -0.98 -10.66
N VAL A 141 4.78 -1.92 -9.90
CA VAL A 141 4.11 -2.56 -8.76
C VAL A 141 5.05 -2.49 -7.55
N TYR A 142 4.50 -2.35 -6.35
CA TYR A 142 5.29 -2.49 -5.12
C TYR A 142 5.80 -3.93 -5.00
N ILE A 143 7.04 -4.10 -4.53
CA ILE A 143 7.64 -5.45 -4.42
C ILE A 143 6.78 -6.37 -3.54
N GLU A 144 6.20 -5.85 -2.46
CA GLU A 144 5.29 -6.60 -1.57
C GLU A 144 3.97 -7.02 -2.21
N ASN A 145 3.55 -6.36 -3.30
CA ASN A 145 2.30 -6.66 -4.02
C ASN A 145 2.57 -7.39 -5.35
N LEU A 146 3.79 -7.88 -5.57
CA LEU A 146 4.18 -8.46 -6.84
C LEU A 146 3.53 -9.84 -7.07
N GLU A 147 3.35 -10.63 -6.01
CA GLU A 147 2.67 -11.93 -6.07
C GLU A 147 1.18 -11.76 -6.43
N ASP A 148 0.48 -10.86 -5.73
CA ASP A 148 -0.91 -10.50 -6.03
C ASP A 148 -1.06 -9.98 -7.46
N HIS A 149 -0.08 -9.21 -7.95
CA HIS A 149 -0.07 -8.74 -9.33
C HIS A 149 0.00 -9.89 -10.34
N TYR A 150 0.85 -10.91 -10.10
CA TYR A 150 0.93 -12.06 -11.02
C TYR A 150 -0.35 -12.89 -11.03
N ILE A 151 -1.08 -12.95 -9.92
CA ILE A 151 -2.34 -13.69 -9.83
C ILE A 151 -3.47 -12.95 -10.55
N ASN A 152 -3.58 -11.64 -10.36
CA ASN A 152 -4.74 -10.86 -10.82
C ASN A 152 -4.57 -10.22 -12.20
N SER A 153 -3.35 -10.19 -12.74
CA SER A 153 -3.08 -9.60 -14.06
C SER A 153 -3.41 -10.57 -15.18
N CYS A 154 -4.08 -10.09 -16.22
CA CYS A 154 -4.32 -10.86 -17.44
C CYS A 154 -3.08 -11.04 -18.33
N PHE A 155 -1.96 -10.39 -17.99
CA PHE A 155 -0.69 -10.48 -18.73
C PHE A 155 0.27 -11.53 -18.16
N HIS A 156 -0.12 -12.23 -17.10
CA HIS A 156 0.72 -13.19 -16.40
C HIS A 156 0.02 -14.55 -16.34
N PRO A 157 0.73 -15.65 -16.62
CA PRO A 157 0.13 -16.97 -16.54
C PRO A 157 -0.06 -17.37 -15.08
N THR A 158 -1.21 -17.96 -14.79
CA THR A 158 -1.56 -18.54 -13.49
C THR A 158 -1.68 -20.05 -13.62
N CYS A 159 -1.18 -20.78 -12.62
CA CYS A 159 -1.36 -22.23 -12.59
C CYS A 159 -2.80 -22.55 -12.20
N THR A 160 -3.56 -23.19 -13.08
CA THR A 160 -4.97 -23.55 -12.82
C THR A 160 -5.16 -24.66 -11.77
N ILE A 161 -4.07 -25.20 -11.21
CA ILE A 161 -4.10 -26.27 -10.21
C ILE A 161 -3.90 -25.70 -8.79
N CYS A 162 -2.95 -24.76 -8.63
CA CYS A 162 -2.64 -24.16 -7.33
C CYS A 162 -2.95 -22.65 -7.24
N ASP A 163 -3.48 -22.06 -8.31
CA ASP A 163 -3.85 -20.64 -8.43
C ASP A 163 -2.70 -19.66 -8.12
N VAL A 164 -1.46 -20.11 -8.25
CA VAL A 164 -0.26 -19.27 -8.13
C VAL A 164 0.00 -18.55 -9.46
N GLY A 165 0.28 -17.24 -9.39
CA GLY A 165 0.66 -16.43 -10.55
C GLY A 165 2.16 -16.43 -10.80
N PHE A 166 2.54 -16.40 -12.08
CA PHE A 166 3.94 -16.45 -12.51
C PHE A 166 4.29 -15.25 -13.40
N LYS A 167 5.56 -14.83 -13.35
CA LYS A 167 6.03 -13.70 -14.16
C LYS A 167 5.92 -13.93 -15.67
N ASP A 168 6.05 -15.16 -16.13
CA ASP A 168 6.10 -15.59 -17.53
C ASP A 168 5.81 -17.09 -17.65
N ASP A 169 5.56 -17.56 -18.88
CA ASP A 169 5.23 -18.96 -19.17
C ASP A 169 6.40 -19.91 -18.85
N THR A 170 7.63 -19.43 -18.96
CA THR A 170 8.82 -20.22 -18.64
C THR A 170 8.83 -20.58 -17.15
N ALA A 171 8.59 -19.61 -16.27
CA ALA A 171 8.51 -19.83 -14.83
C ALA A 171 7.33 -20.75 -14.45
N LEU A 172 6.17 -20.59 -15.10
CA LEU A 172 5.05 -21.52 -14.92
C LEU A 172 5.46 -22.95 -15.31
N ASN A 173 6.05 -23.12 -16.49
CA ASN A 173 6.44 -24.43 -16.99
C ASN A 173 7.49 -25.12 -16.11
N GLU A 174 8.48 -24.39 -15.59
CA GLU A 174 9.46 -24.94 -14.65
C GLU A 174 8.78 -25.48 -13.38
N VAL A 175 7.85 -24.73 -12.78
CA VAL A 175 7.19 -25.16 -11.54
C VAL A 175 6.20 -26.29 -11.78
N VAL A 176 5.39 -26.20 -12.84
CA VAL A 176 4.41 -27.23 -13.21
C VAL A 176 5.10 -28.54 -13.57
N TYR A 177 6.18 -28.46 -14.36
CA TYR A 177 6.88 -29.63 -14.84
C TYR A 177 7.75 -30.29 -13.78
N ILE A 178 8.46 -29.50 -12.96
CA ILE A 178 9.52 -30.02 -12.10
C ILE A 178 9.02 -30.34 -10.69
N TYR A 179 8.19 -29.48 -10.08
CA TYR A 179 8.04 -29.51 -8.61
C TYR A 179 6.61 -29.73 -8.12
N ALA A 180 5.64 -28.93 -8.57
CA ALA A 180 4.37 -28.83 -7.84
C ALA A 180 3.33 -29.90 -8.23
N HIS A 181 3.38 -30.41 -9.47
CA HIS A 181 2.31 -31.24 -10.01
C HIS A 181 2.78 -32.54 -10.66
N ALA A 182 4.07 -32.88 -10.57
CA ALA A 182 4.58 -34.15 -11.11
C ALA A 182 3.84 -35.38 -10.56
N SER A 183 3.45 -35.35 -9.28
CA SER A 183 2.68 -36.42 -8.62
C SER A 183 1.22 -36.51 -9.07
N LEU A 184 0.68 -35.42 -9.62
CA LEU A 184 -0.71 -35.35 -10.11
C LEU A 184 -0.80 -35.59 -11.63
N ARG A 185 0.28 -36.08 -12.25
CA ARG A 185 0.34 -36.36 -13.68
C ARG A 185 0.28 -37.85 -13.93
N CYS A 186 -0.58 -38.28 -14.83
CA CYS A 186 -0.53 -39.65 -15.33
C CYS A 186 0.72 -39.82 -16.21
N THR A 187 1.60 -40.75 -15.85
CA THR A 187 2.87 -40.97 -16.56
C THR A 187 2.68 -41.60 -17.94
N ILE A 188 1.60 -42.37 -18.14
CA ILE A 188 1.27 -43.01 -19.42
C ILE A 188 0.53 -42.03 -20.33
N CYS A 189 -0.62 -41.52 -19.91
CA CYS A 189 -1.46 -40.65 -20.73
C CYS A 189 -0.97 -39.19 -20.80
N LYS A 190 0.00 -38.82 -19.96
CA LYS A 190 0.56 -37.46 -19.84
C LYS A 190 -0.43 -36.36 -19.42
N PHE A 191 -1.67 -36.72 -19.08
CA PHE A 191 -2.68 -35.81 -18.53
C PHE A 191 -2.33 -35.37 -17.10
N GLN A 192 -2.66 -34.12 -16.80
CA GLN A 192 -2.40 -33.45 -15.53
C GLN A 192 -3.74 -33.24 -14.80
N PHE A 193 -3.78 -33.57 -13.50
CA PHE A 193 -4.99 -33.46 -12.68
C PHE A 193 -4.83 -32.42 -11.58
N ARG A 194 -5.95 -31.88 -11.07
CA ARG A 194 -5.91 -30.88 -10.00
C ARG A 194 -5.78 -31.51 -8.62
N THR A 195 -6.32 -32.73 -8.46
CA THR A 195 -6.30 -33.44 -7.18
C THR A 195 -5.93 -34.91 -7.36
N ASN A 196 -5.43 -35.52 -6.28
CA ASN A 196 -5.20 -36.97 -6.24
C ASN A 196 -6.49 -37.77 -6.44
N VAL A 197 -7.65 -37.22 -6.06
CA VAL A 197 -8.95 -37.86 -6.26
C VAL A 197 -9.28 -37.95 -7.74
N GLU A 198 -9.09 -36.86 -8.48
CA GLU A 198 -9.26 -36.85 -9.94
C GLU A 198 -8.29 -37.80 -10.65
N LEU A 199 -7.02 -37.83 -10.23
CA LEU A 199 -6.02 -38.76 -10.78
C LEU A 199 -6.42 -40.23 -10.53
N LYS A 200 -6.87 -40.56 -9.32
CA LYS A 200 -7.35 -41.92 -8.99
C LYS A 200 -8.60 -42.28 -9.79
N LEU A 201 -9.53 -41.34 -9.91
CA LEU A 201 -10.74 -41.54 -10.72
C LEU A 201 -10.38 -41.77 -12.19
N HIS A 202 -9.39 -41.04 -12.71
CA HIS A 202 -8.86 -41.27 -14.04
C HIS A 202 -8.33 -42.69 -14.22
N PHE A 203 -7.55 -43.22 -13.26
CA PHE A 203 -7.08 -44.61 -13.35
C PHE A 203 -8.25 -45.60 -13.36
N ASN A 204 -9.31 -45.37 -12.60
CA ASN A 204 -10.46 -46.27 -12.54
C ASN A 204 -11.32 -46.26 -13.83
N LEU A 205 -11.47 -45.09 -14.47
CA LEU A 205 -12.38 -44.88 -15.60
C LEU A 205 -11.70 -44.97 -16.97
N SER A 206 -10.39 -44.82 -17.03
CA SER A 206 -9.65 -44.81 -18.29
C SER A 206 -9.52 -46.22 -18.88
N MET A 207 -9.84 -46.37 -20.17
CA MET A 207 -9.63 -47.63 -20.89
C MET A 207 -8.14 -47.94 -21.17
N PHE A 208 -7.25 -46.99 -20.92
CA PHE A 208 -5.80 -47.16 -21.12
C PHE A 208 -5.08 -47.62 -19.85
N HIS A 209 -5.80 -47.78 -18.75
CA HIS A 209 -5.26 -48.20 -17.47
C HIS A 209 -5.86 -49.55 -17.07
N PRO A 210 -5.04 -50.49 -16.59
CA PRO A 210 -5.53 -51.79 -16.18
C PRO A 210 -6.24 -51.69 -14.82
N ASN A 211 -7.40 -52.33 -14.71
CA ASN A 211 -8.15 -52.41 -13.46
C ASN A 211 -7.94 -53.77 -12.80
N CYS A 212 -7.82 -53.78 -11.46
CA CYS A 212 -7.72 -55.03 -10.71
C CYS A 212 -9.04 -55.80 -10.81
N PRO A 213 -9.04 -57.07 -11.29
CA PRO A 213 -10.27 -57.84 -11.44
C PRO A 213 -10.92 -58.18 -10.10
N THR A 214 -10.16 -58.19 -9.01
CA THR A 214 -10.66 -58.55 -7.67
C THR A 214 -11.30 -57.37 -6.95
N CYS A 215 -10.64 -56.20 -6.95
CA CYS A 215 -11.10 -55.03 -6.19
C CYS A 215 -11.62 -53.87 -7.05
N GLY A 216 -11.49 -53.94 -8.37
CA GLY A 216 -11.94 -52.90 -9.31
C GLY A 216 -11.08 -51.64 -9.33
N HIS A 217 -9.97 -51.59 -8.58
CA HIS A 217 -9.10 -50.41 -8.53
C HIS A 217 -8.26 -50.28 -9.80
N GLY A 218 -8.30 -49.12 -10.44
CA GLY A 218 -7.47 -48.76 -11.58
C GLY A 218 -6.02 -48.54 -11.17
N CYS A 219 -5.10 -49.10 -11.95
CA CYS A 219 -3.66 -49.01 -11.72
C CYS A 219 -2.99 -48.16 -12.81
N PRO A 220 -1.89 -47.46 -12.50
CA PRO A 220 -1.19 -46.65 -13.49
C PRO A 220 -0.65 -47.49 -14.66
N ASP A 221 -0.16 -48.70 -14.37
CA ASP A 221 0.45 -49.63 -15.32
C ASP A 221 0.28 -51.09 -14.86
N ASP A 222 0.59 -52.03 -15.76
CA ASP A 222 0.51 -53.47 -15.49
C ASP A 222 1.45 -53.91 -14.36
N SER A 223 2.63 -53.30 -14.24
CA SER A 223 3.60 -53.60 -13.18
C SER A 223 3.04 -53.31 -11.79
N THR A 224 2.29 -52.21 -11.66
CA THR A 224 1.61 -51.84 -10.43
C THR A 224 0.41 -52.74 -10.17
N LEU A 225 -0.34 -53.11 -11.22
CA LEU A 225 -1.44 -54.07 -11.10
C LEU A 225 -0.96 -55.42 -10.57
N GLU A 226 0.14 -55.97 -11.10
CA GLU A 226 0.69 -57.25 -10.63
C GLU A 226 1.01 -57.23 -9.13
N LYS A 227 1.55 -56.10 -8.63
CA LYS A 227 1.82 -55.92 -7.20
C LYS A 227 0.54 -55.91 -6.37
N VAL A 228 -0.49 -55.21 -6.84
CA VAL A 228 -1.81 -55.16 -6.17
C VAL A 228 -2.43 -56.56 -6.10
N ILE A 229 -2.40 -57.30 -7.20
CA ILE A 229 -2.92 -58.68 -7.26
C ILE A 229 -2.19 -59.59 -6.26
N ARG A 230 -0.85 -59.52 -6.19
CA ARG A 230 -0.06 -60.32 -5.24
C ARG A 230 -0.43 -60.06 -3.78
N VAL A 231 -0.70 -58.81 -3.41
CA VAL A 231 -1.08 -58.44 -2.04
C VAL A 231 -2.52 -58.87 -1.73
N THR A 232 -3.43 -58.71 -2.68
CA THR A 232 -4.87 -58.96 -2.45
C THR A 232 -5.22 -60.45 -2.41
N ILE A 233 -4.43 -61.31 -3.07
CA ILE A 233 -4.68 -62.75 -3.15
C ILE A 233 -4.05 -63.52 -1.97
N LEU A 234 -3.13 -62.94 -1.20
CA LEU A 234 -2.62 -63.63 -0.02
C LEU A 234 -3.73 -63.70 1.05
N PRO A 235 -4.21 -64.92 1.40
CA PRO A 235 -5.16 -65.06 2.47
C PRO A 235 -4.51 -64.49 3.73
N VAL A 236 -5.26 -63.66 4.46
CA VAL A 236 -4.93 -63.35 5.86
C VAL A 236 -4.94 -64.70 6.57
N HIS A 237 -3.79 -65.35 6.64
CA HIS A 237 -3.61 -66.50 7.51
C HIS A 237 -3.74 -65.94 8.93
N ASP A 238 -4.93 -66.09 9.50
CA ASP A 238 -5.19 -65.84 10.91
C ASP A 238 -4.20 -66.66 11.72
N SER A 239 -3.14 -66.01 12.19
CA SER A 239 -2.25 -66.54 13.22
C SER A 239 -3.03 -66.60 14.52
N LYS A 240 -3.70 -67.75 14.73
CA LYS A 240 -4.22 -68.17 16.04
C LYS A 240 -3.08 -68.47 17.02
#